data_AF-A0A0H5QJK3-F1
#
_entry.id   AF-A0A0H5QJK3-F1
#
_cell.length_a   1.000
_cell.length_b   1.000
_cell.length_c   1.000
_cell.angle_alpha   90.00
_cell.angle_beta   90.00
_cell.angle_gamma   90.00
#
_symmetry.space_group_name_H-M   'P 1'
#
loop_
_entity.id
_entity.type
_entity.pdbx_description
1 polymer ?
#
loop_
_entity_poly.entity_id
_entity_poly.type
_entity_poly.pdbx_seq_one_letter_code
_entity_poly.pdbx_strand_id
1 'polypeptide(L)'
;AVVSGAWPGVQWTSGSVPFILGPELMAVNGHPANMASPVLSPPGSNRPQNSVPVLTNQVAQLRHENSRLRALHEDSLRNHEKQIYAAELTIKARETDLAQLYQHLQQLNADSDASSDAARAKFEELQSANGAALYETRRELESVQSYAASVNLGLQETQGLLRAAEKSLAQLRPELSAANDHIKGLTTENVRLRKQMQSADEQLQNVQSSKAAMQSVIAQMKVQMQEADAQVAKLDAELVAVDRTRFEFETECVRLREALRLGDAGGIGQQLYAEIERRRGAEHELARLDGYCRHLKDELAKVMSQPRPYSLTEPPPNDRRR
;
A
#
# COMPACT_ATOMS: atom_id res chain seq x y z
N ALA A 1 22.79 4.70 -3.35
CA ALA A 1 24.14 4.25 -3.75
C ALA A 1 24.50 4.96 -5.05
N VAL A 2 25.76 5.37 -5.22
CA VAL A 2 26.21 6.15 -6.39
C VAL A 2 26.38 5.21 -7.59
N VAL A 3 25.85 5.60 -8.75
CA VAL A 3 26.07 4.91 -10.04
C VAL A 3 26.99 5.78 -10.88
N SER A 4 28.22 5.32 -11.10
CA SER A 4 29.19 5.98 -12.00
C SER A 4 29.21 5.27 -13.35
N GLY A 5 28.56 5.86 -14.36
CA GLY A 5 28.66 5.42 -15.76
C GLY A 5 29.86 6.08 -16.45
N ALA A 6 30.90 5.32 -16.74
CA ALA A 6 32.04 5.79 -17.54
C ALA A 6 31.79 5.52 -19.03
N TRP A 7 31.98 6.53 -19.88
CA TRP A 7 32.02 6.40 -21.34
C TRP A 7 33.46 6.56 -21.83
N PRO A 8 34.00 5.62 -22.61
CA PRO A 8 35.24 5.81 -23.36
C PRO A 8 34.94 6.21 -24.80
N GLY A 9 35.55 7.28 -25.31
CA GLY A 9 35.39 7.63 -26.72
C GLY A 9 36.16 8.87 -27.18
N VAL A 10 36.98 8.65 -28.21
CA VAL A 10 37.43 9.66 -29.19
C VAL A 10 38.50 10.67 -28.71
N GLN A 11 39.76 10.31 -28.96
CA GLN A 11 40.84 11.28 -29.22
C GLN A 11 41.10 11.37 -30.73
N TRP A 12 41.16 12.58 -31.29
CA TRP A 12 41.65 12.88 -32.64
C TRP A 12 42.77 13.92 -32.57
N THR A 13 43.96 13.57 -33.05
CA THR A 13 45.04 14.43 -33.60
C THR A 13 46.21 13.50 -33.92
N SER A 14 47.05 13.66 -34.95
CA SER A 14 47.02 14.54 -36.13
C SER A 14 47.94 13.88 -37.16
N GLY A 15 47.45 13.62 -38.38
CA GLY A 15 48.23 12.95 -39.44
C GLY A 15 49.01 13.94 -40.29
N SER A 16 50.31 14.11 -40.04
CA SER A 16 51.18 14.97 -40.84
C SER A 16 51.55 14.30 -42.17
N VAL A 17 51.19 14.93 -43.30
CA VAL A 17 51.60 14.51 -44.66
C VAL A 17 52.58 15.55 -45.23
N PRO A 18 53.85 15.21 -45.51
CA PRO A 18 54.74 16.07 -46.26
C PRO A 18 54.46 15.95 -47.77
N PHE A 19 54.34 17.10 -48.45
CA PHE A 19 54.21 17.16 -49.91
C PHE A 19 55.50 16.69 -50.61
N ILE A 20 55.33 15.90 -51.67
CA ILE A 20 56.38 15.61 -52.65
C ILE A 20 56.33 16.70 -53.72
N LEU A 21 57.48 17.32 -54.03
CA LEU A 21 57.61 18.26 -55.15
C LEU A 21 58.75 17.86 -56.08
N GLY A 22 58.40 17.76 -57.35
CA GLY A 22 59.24 17.42 -58.50
C GLY A 22 58.37 16.77 -59.58
N PRO A 23 58.76 16.78 -60.87
CA PRO A 23 60.06 17.21 -61.41
C PRO A 23 59.96 18.20 -62.59
N GLU A 24 61.13 18.54 -63.18
CA GLU A 24 61.32 18.76 -64.64
C GLU A 24 60.60 19.94 -65.36
N LEU A 25 61.08 20.56 -66.46
CA LEU A 25 62.17 20.28 -67.41
C LEU A 25 62.73 21.60 -68.01
N MET A 26 63.97 21.55 -68.51
CA MET A 26 64.61 22.31 -69.62
C MET A 26 64.00 23.62 -70.16
N ALA A 27 64.86 24.62 -70.41
CA ALA A 27 65.44 24.92 -71.75
C ALA A 27 66.20 26.27 -71.75
N VAL A 28 67.52 26.30 -71.97
CA VAL A 28 68.22 26.52 -73.27
C VAL A 28 68.36 28.01 -73.69
N ASN A 29 69.62 28.39 -73.93
CA ASN A 29 70.11 29.63 -74.56
C ASN A 29 69.83 30.95 -73.82
N GLY A 30 70.76 31.91 -73.74
CA GLY A 30 71.97 32.09 -74.54
C GLY A 30 71.93 33.49 -75.14
N HIS A 31 72.86 34.36 -74.76
CA HIS A 31 73.00 35.71 -75.31
C HIS A 31 74.45 35.93 -75.76
N PRO A 32 74.67 36.34 -77.02
CA PRO A 32 75.99 36.70 -77.51
C PRO A 32 76.31 38.17 -77.20
N ALA A 33 77.57 38.48 -76.93
CA ALA A 33 78.06 39.86 -76.89
C ALA A 33 79.52 39.93 -77.37
N ASN A 34 79.81 40.98 -78.15
CA ASN A 34 81.08 41.36 -78.77
C ASN A 34 81.66 40.37 -79.80
N MET A 35 81.71 40.69 -81.10
CA MET A 35 82.27 41.89 -81.76
C MET A 35 83.75 42.11 -81.45
N ALA A 36 84.61 41.49 -82.26
CA ALA A 36 85.94 41.98 -82.58
C ALA A 36 86.14 41.88 -84.11
N SER A 37 86.75 42.91 -84.71
CA SER A 37 86.71 43.19 -86.16
C SER A 37 87.51 42.19 -87.03
N PRO A 38 87.19 42.07 -88.33
CA PRO A 38 87.90 41.20 -89.25
C PRO A 38 89.17 41.86 -89.81
N VAL A 39 90.19 41.06 -90.11
CA VAL A 39 91.27 41.41 -91.06
C VAL A 39 91.48 40.23 -92.01
N LEU A 40 91.46 40.52 -93.31
CA LEU A 40 91.62 39.56 -94.39
C LEU A 40 93.10 39.19 -94.61
N SER A 41 93.35 37.88 -94.61
CA SER A 41 94.06 37.06 -95.62
C SER A 41 95.37 37.53 -96.35
N PRO A 42 96.24 36.56 -96.74
CA PRO A 42 97.49 36.76 -97.51
C PRO A 42 97.18 37.09 -99.02
N PRO A 43 98.16 37.27 -99.96
CA PRO A 43 99.52 36.72 -100.01
C PRO A 43 100.63 37.60 -100.62
N GLY A 44 101.83 37.02 -100.78
CA GLY A 44 102.97 37.67 -101.45
C GLY A 44 102.95 37.51 -102.99
N SER A 45 103.75 38.34 -103.67
CA SER A 45 104.10 38.16 -105.08
C SER A 45 105.49 38.73 -105.39
N ASN A 46 106.30 37.97 -106.11
CA ASN A 46 107.49 38.51 -106.78
C ASN A 46 107.11 39.51 -107.89
N ARG A 47 108.07 40.39 -108.22
CA ARG A 47 108.23 41.21 -109.45
C ARG A 47 107.64 40.57 -110.74
N PRO A 48 107.23 41.35 -111.77
CA PRO A 48 108.10 42.36 -112.42
C PRO A 48 107.41 43.65 -112.93
N GLN A 49 108.08 44.34 -113.86
CA GLN A 49 107.88 45.74 -114.30
C GLN A 49 106.65 45.97 -115.21
N ASN A 50 106.16 47.23 -115.19
CA ASN A 50 105.43 47.97 -116.24
C ASN A 50 104.14 47.40 -116.87
N SER A 51 103.10 48.18 -117.19
CA SER A 51 102.68 49.52 -116.71
C SER A 51 101.28 49.82 -117.30
N VAL A 52 100.30 50.16 -116.44
CA VAL A 52 98.97 50.75 -116.74
C VAL A 52 97.76 49.80 -116.95
N PRO A 53 97.52 49.14 -118.10
CA PRO A 53 96.16 48.85 -118.60
C PRO A 53 95.35 47.81 -117.79
N VAL A 54 96.01 47.04 -116.92
CA VAL A 54 95.39 45.98 -116.09
C VAL A 54 94.43 46.55 -115.04
N LEU A 55 94.65 47.79 -114.59
CA LEU A 55 93.86 48.44 -113.53
C LEU A 55 92.37 48.61 -113.90
N THR A 56 92.05 48.75 -115.18
CA THR A 56 90.66 48.93 -115.67
C THR A 56 89.78 47.69 -115.40
N ASN A 57 90.31 46.48 -115.57
CA ASN A 57 89.59 45.24 -115.29
C ASN A 57 89.47 44.97 -113.79
N GLN A 58 90.50 45.31 -113.01
CA GLN A 58 90.47 45.15 -111.55
C GLN A 58 89.45 46.10 -110.88
N VAL A 59 89.31 47.33 -111.38
CA VAL A 59 88.27 48.27 -110.94
C VAL A 59 86.87 47.79 -111.35
N ALA A 60 86.70 47.16 -112.51
CA ALA A 60 85.42 46.56 -112.91
C ALA A 60 85.03 45.37 -112.02
N GLN A 61 86.00 44.51 -111.69
CA GLN A 61 85.82 43.36 -110.80
C GLN A 61 85.46 43.80 -109.38
N LEU A 62 86.21 44.76 -108.81
CA LEU A 62 85.89 45.35 -107.50
C LEU A 62 84.54 46.08 -107.48
N ARG A 63 84.11 46.72 -108.58
CA ARG A 63 82.76 47.30 -108.68
C ARG A 63 81.69 46.21 -108.69
N HIS A 64 81.88 45.12 -109.44
CA HIS A 64 80.94 44.00 -109.45
C HIS A 64 80.86 43.33 -108.07
N GLU A 65 81.99 43.18 -107.38
CA GLU A 65 82.07 42.63 -106.04
C GLU A 65 81.47 43.56 -104.97
N ASN A 66 81.65 44.88 -105.08
CA ASN A 66 80.97 45.86 -104.22
C ASN A 66 79.45 45.86 -104.46
N SER A 67 79.00 45.73 -105.71
CA SER A 67 77.57 45.56 -106.03
C SER A 67 77.01 44.24 -105.48
N ARG A 68 77.77 43.14 -105.56
CA ARG A 68 77.39 41.85 -104.95
C ARG A 68 77.36 41.92 -103.42
N LEU A 69 78.31 42.61 -102.80
CA LEU A 69 78.32 42.83 -101.35
C LEU A 69 77.17 43.73 -100.90
N ARG A 70 76.82 44.77 -101.67
CA ARG A 70 75.63 45.59 -101.42
C ARG A 70 74.35 44.78 -101.57
N ALA A 71 74.22 43.96 -102.62
CA ALA A 71 73.06 43.07 -102.79
C ALA A 71 72.95 42.07 -101.64
N LEU A 72 74.04 41.43 -101.22
CA LEU A 72 74.06 40.54 -100.05
C LEU A 72 73.76 41.28 -98.74
N HIS A 73 74.17 42.54 -98.61
CA HIS A 73 73.87 43.35 -97.42
C HIS A 73 72.41 43.82 -97.41
N GLU A 74 71.83 44.19 -98.56
CA GLU A 74 70.41 44.50 -98.72
C GLU A 74 69.52 43.26 -98.53
N ASP A 75 69.91 42.10 -99.05
CA ASP A 75 69.20 40.83 -98.81
C ASP A 75 69.31 40.42 -97.33
N SER A 76 70.48 40.62 -96.71
CA SER A 76 70.65 40.41 -95.27
C SER A 76 69.79 41.38 -94.46
N LEU A 77 69.75 42.66 -94.80
CA LEU A 77 68.89 43.67 -94.16
C LEU A 77 67.41 43.31 -94.31
N ARG A 78 66.93 42.99 -95.52
CA ARG A 78 65.55 42.52 -95.75
C ARG A 78 65.24 41.23 -94.99
N ASN A 79 66.21 40.35 -94.80
CA ASN A 79 66.04 39.14 -93.99
C ASN A 79 65.95 39.47 -92.49
N HIS A 80 66.77 40.41 -92.00
CA HIS A 80 66.68 40.92 -90.62
C HIS A 80 65.38 41.70 -90.39
N GLU A 81 64.92 42.54 -91.33
CA GLU A 81 63.61 43.21 -91.26
C GLU A 81 62.45 42.20 -91.18
N LYS A 82 62.48 41.13 -91.99
CA LYS A 82 61.51 40.04 -91.90
C LYS A 82 61.57 39.32 -90.55
N GLN A 83 62.76 39.07 -90.02
CA GLN A 83 62.93 38.45 -88.70
C GLN A 83 62.47 39.36 -87.55
N ILE A 84 62.74 40.67 -87.64
CA ILE A 84 62.27 41.69 -86.69
C ILE A 84 60.75 41.75 -86.74
N TYR A 85 60.13 41.88 -87.91
CA TYR A 85 58.67 41.91 -88.05
C TYR A 85 58.01 40.63 -87.55
N ALA A 86 58.59 39.46 -87.83
CA ALA A 86 58.11 38.18 -87.29
C ALA A 86 58.27 38.10 -85.76
N ALA A 87 59.36 38.62 -85.20
CA ALA A 87 59.57 38.70 -83.76
C ALA A 87 58.60 39.68 -83.10
N GLU A 88 58.35 40.86 -83.67
CA GLU A 88 57.35 41.83 -83.21
C GLU A 88 55.94 41.23 -83.22
N LEU A 89 55.57 40.49 -84.27
CA LEU A 89 54.29 39.78 -84.35
C LEU A 89 54.19 38.71 -83.24
N THR A 90 55.28 38.01 -82.96
CA THR A 90 55.37 37.01 -81.88
C THR A 90 55.32 37.65 -80.49
N ILE A 91 55.93 38.82 -80.31
CA ILE A 91 55.87 39.60 -79.07
C ILE A 91 54.44 40.06 -78.82
N LYS A 92 53.77 40.65 -79.82
CA LYS A 92 52.36 41.07 -79.70
C LYS A 92 51.41 39.92 -79.38
N ALA A 93 51.62 38.76 -80.01
CA ALA A 93 50.88 37.54 -79.67
C ALA A 93 51.08 37.16 -78.19
N ARG A 94 52.33 37.13 -77.73
CA ARG A 94 52.67 36.86 -76.31
C ARG A 94 52.12 37.91 -75.35
N GLU A 95 52.08 39.20 -75.73
CA GLU A 95 51.47 40.27 -74.93
C GLU A 95 49.96 40.05 -74.77
N THR A 96 49.26 39.64 -75.83
CA THR A 96 47.84 39.27 -75.75
C THR A 96 47.60 38.01 -74.92
N ASP A 97 48.46 36.99 -75.04
CA ASP A 97 48.40 35.79 -74.19
C ASP A 97 48.62 36.15 -72.71
N LEU A 98 49.58 37.05 -72.42
CA LEU A 98 49.87 37.55 -71.07
C LEU A 98 48.68 38.32 -70.48
N ALA A 99 48.02 39.17 -71.28
CA ALA A 99 46.83 39.89 -70.85
C ALA A 99 45.66 38.92 -70.53
N GLN A 100 45.46 37.89 -71.35
CA GLN A 100 44.47 36.84 -71.08
C GLN A 100 44.80 36.04 -69.81
N LEU A 101 46.06 35.69 -69.59
CA LEU A 101 46.52 35.01 -68.36
C LEU A 101 46.29 35.88 -67.12
N TYR A 102 46.57 37.19 -67.19
CA TYR A 102 46.27 38.11 -66.09
C TYR A 102 44.76 38.20 -65.80
N GLN A 103 43.91 38.25 -66.84
CA GLN A 103 42.46 38.27 -66.66
C GLN A 103 41.95 36.95 -66.06
N HIS A 104 42.47 35.81 -66.49
CA HIS A 104 42.14 34.49 -65.94
C HIS A 104 42.61 34.34 -64.48
N LEU A 105 43.77 34.89 -64.12
CA LEU A 105 44.25 34.97 -62.73
C LEU A 105 43.36 35.85 -61.86
N GLN A 106 42.91 37.00 -62.36
CA GLN A 106 41.95 37.85 -61.65
C GLN A 106 40.61 37.14 -61.42
N GLN A 107 40.11 36.43 -62.43
CA GLN A 107 38.88 35.63 -62.31
C GLN A 107 39.05 34.50 -61.27
N LEU A 108 40.15 33.73 -61.33
CA LEU A 108 40.45 32.70 -60.35
C LEU A 108 40.54 33.24 -58.91
N ASN A 109 41.13 34.42 -58.72
CA ASN A 109 41.16 35.08 -57.42
C ASN A 109 39.75 35.45 -56.94
N ALA A 110 38.94 36.08 -57.81
CA ALA A 110 37.56 36.44 -57.47
C ALA A 110 36.68 35.22 -57.16
N ASP A 111 36.83 34.13 -57.92
CA ASP A 111 36.12 32.87 -57.70
C ASP A 111 36.59 32.19 -56.40
N SER A 112 37.89 32.28 -56.07
CA SER A 112 38.47 31.81 -54.81
C SER A 112 37.98 32.60 -53.61
N ASP A 113 37.94 33.94 -53.70
CA ASP A 113 37.43 34.83 -52.67
C ASP A 113 35.94 34.57 -52.42
N ALA A 114 35.13 34.48 -53.49
CA ALA A 114 33.71 34.14 -53.40
C ALA A 114 33.46 32.74 -52.79
N SER A 115 34.31 31.76 -53.11
CA SER A 115 34.28 30.42 -52.51
C SER A 115 34.62 30.43 -51.01
N SER A 116 35.63 31.24 -50.63
CA SER A 116 36.04 31.45 -49.24
C SER A 116 34.92 32.12 -48.42
N ASP A 117 34.30 33.17 -48.94
CA ASP A 117 33.18 33.86 -48.30
C ASP A 117 31.95 32.95 -48.18
N ALA A 118 31.64 32.15 -49.21
CA ALA A 118 30.56 31.17 -49.15
C ALA A 118 30.82 30.04 -48.13
N ALA A 119 32.07 29.59 -48.01
CA ALA A 119 32.48 28.61 -46.99
C ALA A 119 32.38 29.20 -45.57
N ARG A 120 32.78 30.47 -45.40
CA ARG A 120 32.67 31.20 -44.14
C ARG A 120 31.23 31.42 -43.73
N ALA A 121 30.35 31.86 -44.65
CA ALA A 121 28.92 32.02 -44.39
C ALA A 121 28.27 30.70 -43.96
N LYS A 122 28.58 29.59 -44.62
CA LYS A 122 28.13 28.24 -44.22
C LYS A 122 28.67 27.81 -42.85
N PHE A 123 29.91 28.18 -42.52
CA PHE A 123 30.48 27.88 -41.20
C PHE A 123 29.76 28.67 -40.09
N GLU A 124 29.50 29.96 -40.31
CA GLU A 124 28.75 30.82 -39.38
C GLU A 124 27.29 30.36 -39.23
N GLU A 125 26.63 29.93 -40.32
CA GLU A 125 25.30 29.30 -40.30
C GLU A 125 25.30 28.01 -39.46
N LEU A 126 26.23 27.08 -39.73
CA LEU A 126 26.37 25.82 -38.98
C LEU A 126 26.71 26.07 -37.51
N GLN A 127 27.54 27.06 -37.21
CA GLN A 127 27.89 27.44 -35.83
C GLN A 127 26.67 27.98 -35.08
N SER A 128 25.86 28.83 -35.72
CA SER A 128 24.62 29.36 -35.16
C SER A 128 23.57 28.25 -34.97
N ALA A 129 23.36 27.40 -35.98
CA ALA A 129 22.41 26.30 -35.92
C ALA A 129 22.78 25.26 -34.83
N ASN A 130 24.06 24.91 -34.72
CA ASN A 130 24.56 24.00 -33.68
C ASN A 130 24.45 24.64 -32.29
N GLY A 131 24.73 25.94 -32.16
CA GLY A 131 24.52 26.68 -30.91
C GLY A 131 23.06 26.68 -30.45
N ALA A 132 22.12 26.90 -31.37
CA ALA A 132 20.69 26.86 -31.08
C ALA A 132 20.21 25.44 -30.70
N ALA A 133 20.66 24.40 -31.43
CA ALA A 133 20.32 23.02 -31.12
C ALA A 133 20.88 22.56 -29.76
N LEU A 134 22.11 22.94 -29.42
CA LEU A 134 22.71 22.67 -28.11
C LEU A 134 22.00 23.43 -26.98
N TYR A 135 21.48 24.63 -27.23
CA TYR A 135 20.69 25.38 -26.26
C TYR A 135 19.34 24.70 -25.99
N GLU A 136 18.59 24.32 -27.03
CA GLU A 136 17.26 23.72 -26.84
C GLU A 136 17.36 22.31 -26.23
N THR A 137 18.30 21.47 -26.68
CA THR A 137 18.53 20.15 -26.06
C THR A 137 18.96 20.25 -24.60
N ARG A 138 19.75 21.27 -24.23
CA ARG A 138 20.06 21.56 -22.82
C ARG A 138 18.81 21.96 -22.03
N ARG A 139 17.96 22.81 -22.60
CA ARG A 139 16.72 23.27 -21.97
C ARG A 139 15.72 22.13 -21.77
N GLU A 140 15.60 21.24 -22.75
CA GLU A 140 14.81 20.01 -22.64
C GLU A 140 15.37 19.10 -21.54
N LEU A 141 16.69 18.93 -21.45
CA LEU A 141 17.34 18.16 -20.39
C LEU A 141 17.07 18.75 -18.99
N GLU A 142 17.17 20.07 -18.83
CA GLU A 142 16.85 20.78 -17.58
C GLU A 142 15.36 20.59 -17.19
N SER A 143 14.45 20.61 -18.18
CA SER A 143 13.02 20.30 -17.99
C SER A 143 12.78 18.85 -17.54
N VAL A 144 13.41 17.88 -18.20
CA VAL A 144 13.31 16.45 -17.85
C VAL A 144 13.89 16.17 -16.46
N GLN A 145 15.00 16.83 -16.08
CA GLN A 145 15.56 16.75 -14.72
C GLN A 145 14.59 17.29 -13.67
N SER A 146 13.93 18.42 -13.93
CA SER A 146 12.89 18.99 -13.05
C SER A 146 11.71 18.04 -12.88
N TYR A 147 11.23 17.43 -13.98
CA TYR A 147 10.17 16.43 -13.94
C TYR A 147 10.58 15.19 -13.14
N ALA A 148 11.78 14.66 -13.35
CA ALA A 148 12.31 13.52 -12.60
C ALA A 148 12.45 13.83 -11.08
N ALA A 149 12.82 15.05 -10.72
CA ALA A 149 12.84 15.50 -9.32
C ALA A 149 11.41 15.52 -8.72
N SER A 150 10.42 16.02 -9.46
CA SER A 150 9.01 16.02 -9.03
C SER A 150 8.45 14.60 -8.85
N VAL A 151 8.78 13.67 -9.76
CA VAL A 151 8.36 12.26 -9.65
C VAL A 151 9.01 11.59 -8.43
N ASN A 152 10.28 11.87 -8.15
CA ASN A 152 10.97 11.37 -6.96
C ASN A 152 10.34 11.90 -5.66
N LEU A 153 9.87 13.16 -5.63
CA LEU A 153 9.15 13.71 -4.48
C LEU A 153 7.85 12.95 -4.23
N GLY A 154 7.00 12.78 -5.25
CA GLY A 154 5.76 12.01 -5.15
C GLY A 154 5.96 10.54 -4.77
N LEU A 155 7.08 9.93 -5.19
CA LEU A 155 7.46 8.59 -4.75
C LEU A 155 7.84 8.55 -3.25
N GLN A 156 8.50 9.58 -2.72
CA GLN A 156 8.80 9.66 -1.28
C GLN A 156 7.53 9.88 -0.44
N GLU A 157 6.61 10.73 -0.91
CA GLU A 157 5.32 10.97 -0.26
C GLU A 157 4.46 9.70 -0.20
N THR A 158 4.30 9.01 -1.34
CA THR A 158 3.55 7.73 -1.40
C THR A 158 4.16 6.63 -0.55
N GLN A 159 5.49 6.54 -0.48
CA GLN A 159 6.16 5.65 0.49
C GLN A 159 5.93 6.06 1.96
N GLY A 160 5.81 7.36 2.24
CA GLY A 160 5.44 7.87 3.56
C GLY A 160 4.04 7.43 3.97
N LEU A 161 3.07 7.60 3.06
CA LEU A 161 1.68 7.17 3.26
C LEU A 161 1.57 5.65 3.43
N LEU A 162 2.32 4.85 2.65
CA LEU A 162 2.35 3.39 2.80
C LEU A 162 2.81 2.97 4.20
N ARG A 163 3.95 3.51 4.68
CA ARG A 163 4.46 3.21 6.03
C ARG A 163 3.49 3.63 7.13
N ALA A 164 2.75 4.73 6.94
CA ALA A 164 1.71 5.16 7.87
C ALA A 164 0.52 4.17 7.91
N ALA A 165 0.07 3.70 6.74
CA ALA A 165 -1.00 2.71 6.64
C ALA A 165 -0.58 1.34 7.24
N GLU A 166 0.65 0.88 6.97
CA GLU A 166 1.23 -0.32 7.58
C GLU A 166 1.26 -0.23 9.11
N LYS A 167 1.67 0.92 9.65
CA LYS A 167 1.66 1.18 11.11
C LYS A 167 0.24 1.14 11.68
N SER A 168 -0.74 1.74 11.00
CA SER A 168 -2.15 1.71 11.43
C SER A 168 -2.72 0.28 11.41
N LEU A 169 -2.42 -0.52 10.37
CA LEU A 169 -2.81 -1.93 10.30
C LEU A 169 -2.16 -2.77 11.41
N ALA A 170 -0.89 -2.50 11.74
CA ALA A 170 -0.19 -3.16 12.84
C ALA A 170 -0.79 -2.81 14.22
N GLN A 171 -1.40 -1.63 14.39
CA GLN A 171 -2.10 -1.21 15.61
C GLN A 171 -3.52 -1.79 15.72
N LEU A 172 -4.28 -1.80 14.62
CA LEU A 172 -5.66 -2.34 14.61
C LEU A 172 -5.72 -3.86 14.82
N ARG A 173 -4.68 -4.60 14.41
CA ARG A 173 -4.63 -6.07 14.53
C ARG A 173 -4.69 -6.59 15.98
N PRO A 174 -3.89 -6.11 16.95
CA PRO A 174 -4.03 -6.51 18.36
C PRO A 174 -5.34 -5.99 18.99
N GLU A 175 -5.83 -4.80 18.62
CA GLU A 175 -7.11 -4.28 19.10
C GLU A 175 -8.28 -5.20 18.71
N LEU A 176 -8.31 -5.65 17.44
CA LEU A 176 -9.30 -6.61 16.96
C LEU A 176 -9.20 -7.97 17.69
N SER A 177 -7.99 -8.43 18.00
CA SER A 177 -7.79 -9.65 18.80
C SER A 177 -8.34 -9.51 20.21
N ALA A 178 -8.02 -8.40 20.90
CA ALA A 178 -8.50 -8.11 22.24
C ALA A 178 -10.03 -7.98 22.29
N ALA A 179 -10.64 -7.32 21.30
CA ALA A 179 -12.09 -7.24 21.18
C ALA A 179 -12.74 -8.63 21.00
N ASN A 180 -12.15 -9.49 20.16
CA ASN A 180 -12.64 -10.86 19.95
C ASN A 180 -12.53 -11.71 21.22
N ASP A 181 -11.44 -11.60 21.97
CA ASP A 181 -11.27 -12.32 23.25
C ASP A 181 -12.22 -11.79 24.34
N HIS A 182 -12.51 -10.49 24.35
CA HIS A 182 -13.55 -9.91 25.21
C HIS A 182 -14.95 -10.45 24.87
N ILE A 183 -15.29 -10.57 23.58
CA ILE A 183 -16.56 -11.18 23.12
C ILE A 183 -16.68 -12.66 23.55
N LYS A 184 -15.59 -13.44 23.48
CA LYS A 184 -15.58 -14.82 24.02
C LYS A 184 -15.84 -14.85 25.54
N GLY A 185 -15.22 -13.93 26.28
CA GLY A 185 -15.44 -13.75 27.72
C GLY A 185 -16.91 -13.46 28.05
N LEU A 186 -17.50 -12.45 27.38
CA LEU A 186 -18.92 -12.10 27.52
C LEU A 186 -19.85 -13.26 27.14
N THR A 187 -19.50 -14.04 26.12
CA THR A 187 -20.28 -15.21 25.69
C THR A 187 -20.28 -16.30 26.77
N THR A 188 -19.12 -16.56 27.38
CA THR A 188 -18.97 -17.51 28.49
C THR A 188 -19.77 -17.05 29.71
N GLU A 189 -19.71 -15.76 30.03
CA GLU A 189 -20.46 -15.16 31.13
C GLU A 189 -21.98 -15.21 30.90
N ASN A 190 -22.46 -14.98 29.67
CA ASN A 190 -23.87 -15.10 29.35
C ASN A 190 -24.38 -16.54 29.54
N VAL A 191 -23.59 -17.55 29.16
CA VAL A 191 -23.91 -18.97 29.43
C VAL A 191 -23.93 -19.27 30.93
N ARG A 192 -22.99 -18.69 31.71
CA ARG A 192 -22.95 -18.83 33.18
C ARG A 192 -24.21 -18.25 33.83
N LEU A 193 -24.59 -17.03 33.44
CA LEU A 193 -25.79 -16.35 33.95
C LEU A 193 -27.08 -17.10 33.61
N ARG A 194 -27.22 -17.63 32.39
CA ARG A 194 -28.40 -18.46 32.00
C ARG A 194 -28.55 -19.70 32.87
N LYS A 195 -27.45 -20.38 33.22
CA LYS A 195 -27.49 -21.53 34.15
C LYS A 195 -27.90 -21.11 35.56
N GLN A 196 -27.46 -19.94 36.03
CA GLN A 196 -27.89 -19.41 37.33
C GLN A 196 -29.39 -19.05 37.34
N MET A 197 -29.91 -18.45 36.25
CA MET A 197 -31.35 -18.19 36.12
C MET A 197 -32.16 -19.49 36.15
N GLN A 198 -31.78 -20.49 35.35
CA GLN A 198 -32.46 -21.79 35.34
C GLN A 198 -32.50 -22.42 36.75
N SER A 199 -31.37 -22.41 37.48
CA SER A 199 -31.31 -22.95 38.84
C SER A 199 -32.19 -22.16 39.82
N ALA A 200 -32.31 -20.83 39.65
CA ALA A 200 -33.22 -20.00 40.45
C ALA A 200 -34.70 -20.29 40.14
N ASP A 201 -35.05 -20.53 38.86
CA ASP A 201 -36.40 -20.93 38.45
C ASP A 201 -36.78 -22.30 39.03
N GLU A 202 -35.87 -23.27 39.00
CA GLU A 202 -36.03 -24.59 39.64
C GLU A 202 -36.24 -24.47 41.16
N GLN A 203 -35.46 -23.61 41.84
CA GLN A 203 -35.66 -23.31 43.26
C GLN A 203 -37.02 -22.66 43.53
N LEU A 204 -37.46 -21.72 42.67
CA LEU A 204 -38.76 -21.06 42.80
C LEU A 204 -39.92 -22.07 42.65
N GLN A 205 -39.85 -22.98 41.69
CA GLN A 205 -40.86 -24.05 41.51
C GLN A 205 -40.92 -24.99 42.74
N ASN A 206 -39.78 -25.34 43.32
CA ASN A 206 -39.72 -26.13 44.54
C ASN A 206 -40.37 -25.40 45.74
N VAL A 207 -40.09 -24.10 45.90
CA VAL A 207 -40.72 -23.28 46.96
C VAL A 207 -42.24 -23.14 46.75
N GLN A 208 -42.70 -22.95 45.51
CA GLN A 208 -44.13 -22.91 45.19
C GLN A 208 -44.82 -24.25 45.49
N SER A 209 -44.20 -25.37 45.14
CA SER A 209 -44.70 -26.71 45.45
C SER A 209 -44.77 -26.97 46.96
N SER A 210 -43.73 -26.58 47.70
CA SER A 210 -43.69 -26.65 49.17
C SER A 210 -44.79 -25.79 49.81
N LYS A 211 -45.01 -24.57 49.31
CA LYS A 211 -46.11 -23.69 49.74
C LYS A 211 -47.48 -24.35 49.52
N ALA A 212 -47.73 -24.94 48.37
CA ALA A 212 -49.00 -25.62 48.08
C ALA A 212 -49.22 -26.83 49.01
N ALA A 213 -48.17 -27.62 49.28
CA ALA A 213 -48.21 -28.72 50.24
C ALA A 213 -48.53 -28.22 51.67
N MET A 214 -47.87 -27.17 52.14
CA MET A 214 -48.16 -26.56 53.45
C MET A 214 -49.59 -26.00 53.54
N GLN A 215 -50.11 -25.39 52.47
CA GLN A 215 -51.50 -24.93 52.42
C GLN A 215 -52.51 -26.08 52.52
N SER A 216 -52.22 -27.23 51.90
CA SER A 216 -53.02 -28.45 52.03
C SER A 216 -53.02 -28.98 53.48
N VAL A 217 -51.86 -29.06 54.11
CA VAL A 217 -51.74 -29.48 55.53
C VAL A 217 -52.52 -28.53 56.45
N ILE A 218 -52.41 -27.21 56.26
CA ILE A 218 -53.18 -26.22 57.04
C ILE A 218 -54.70 -26.41 56.85
N ALA A 219 -55.15 -26.75 55.64
CA ALA A 219 -56.56 -27.02 55.39
C ALA A 219 -57.03 -28.31 56.11
N GLN A 220 -56.24 -29.38 56.06
CA GLN A 220 -56.53 -30.63 56.77
C GLN A 220 -56.57 -30.44 58.29
N MET A 221 -55.60 -29.72 58.86
CA MET A 221 -55.58 -29.40 60.30
C MET A 221 -56.82 -28.59 60.73
N LYS A 222 -57.31 -27.66 59.90
CA LYS A 222 -58.55 -26.93 60.19
C LYS A 222 -59.78 -27.83 60.25
N VAL A 223 -59.88 -28.82 59.35
CA VAL A 223 -60.97 -29.81 59.38
C VAL A 223 -60.88 -30.66 60.66
N GLN A 224 -59.69 -31.16 60.99
CA GLN A 224 -59.46 -31.93 62.22
C GLN A 224 -59.79 -31.13 63.50
N MET A 225 -59.48 -29.83 63.53
CA MET A 225 -59.89 -28.95 64.63
C MET A 225 -61.42 -28.83 64.74
N GLN A 226 -62.12 -28.64 63.62
CA GLN A 226 -63.59 -28.56 63.61
C GLN A 226 -64.25 -29.89 64.03
N GLU A 227 -63.67 -31.03 63.64
CA GLU A 227 -64.11 -32.35 64.09
C GLU A 227 -63.89 -32.55 65.59
N ALA A 228 -62.75 -32.09 66.13
CA ALA A 228 -62.46 -32.13 67.57
C ALA A 228 -63.41 -31.23 68.38
N ASP A 229 -63.64 -29.99 67.92
CA ASP A 229 -64.60 -29.05 68.55
C ASP A 229 -66.02 -29.66 68.59
N ALA A 230 -66.44 -30.34 67.52
CA ALA A 230 -67.73 -31.03 67.47
C ALA A 230 -67.80 -32.25 68.42
N GLN A 231 -66.69 -32.98 68.61
CA GLN A 231 -66.61 -34.06 69.59
C GLN A 231 -66.67 -33.54 71.04
N VAL A 232 -66.01 -32.42 71.34
CA VAL A 232 -66.09 -31.75 72.66
C VAL A 232 -67.53 -31.31 72.94
N ALA A 233 -68.18 -30.61 72.00
CA ALA A 233 -69.57 -30.18 72.17
C ALA A 233 -70.55 -31.36 72.37
N LYS A 234 -70.28 -32.51 71.75
CA LYS A 234 -71.06 -33.75 71.98
C LYS A 234 -70.84 -34.30 73.39
N LEU A 235 -69.61 -34.28 73.90
CA LEU A 235 -69.29 -34.73 75.26
C LEU A 235 -69.89 -33.81 76.32
N ASP A 236 -69.88 -32.49 76.12
CA ASP A 236 -70.55 -31.53 77.01
C ASP A 236 -72.06 -31.82 77.10
N ALA A 237 -72.71 -32.15 75.97
CA ALA A 237 -74.12 -32.52 75.95
C ALA A 237 -74.40 -33.87 76.64
N GLU A 238 -73.53 -34.88 76.45
CA GLU A 238 -73.62 -36.16 77.17
C GLU A 238 -73.40 -35.97 78.69
N LEU A 239 -72.46 -35.10 79.10
CA LEU A 239 -72.22 -34.76 80.50
C LEU A 239 -73.44 -34.08 81.16
N VAL A 240 -74.05 -33.10 80.49
CA VAL A 240 -75.28 -32.44 80.98
C VAL A 240 -76.45 -33.43 81.12
N ALA A 241 -76.55 -34.41 80.22
CA ALA A 241 -77.54 -35.49 80.33
C ALA A 241 -77.26 -36.41 81.54
N VAL A 242 -75.99 -36.74 81.80
CA VAL A 242 -75.58 -37.51 82.99
C VAL A 242 -75.88 -36.74 84.27
N ASP A 243 -75.51 -35.46 84.37
CA ASP A 243 -75.78 -34.64 85.56
C ASP A 243 -77.30 -34.50 85.82
N ARG A 244 -78.11 -34.42 84.76
CA ARG A 244 -79.57 -34.43 84.88
C ARG A 244 -80.10 -35.76 85.43
N THR A 245 -79.69 -36.90 84.86
CA THR A 245 -80.15 -38.21 85.35
C THR A 245 -79.68 -38.47 86.78
N ARG A 246 -78.49 -37.97 87.16
CA ARG A 246 -78.01 -37.97 88.54
C ARG A 246 -78.87 -37.11 89.46
N PHE A 247 -79.28 -35.91 89.06
CA PHE A 247 -80.16 -35.05 89.86
C PHE A 247 -81.55 -35.69 90.05
N GLU A 248 -82.10 -36.30 88.99
CA GLU A 248 -83.36 -37.06 89.05
C GLU A 248 -83.24 -38.27 90.00
N PHE A 249 -82.13 -39.01 89.96
CA PHE A 249 -81.78 -40.08 90.91
C PHE A 249 -81.67 -39.59 92.37
N GLU A 250 -80.96 -38.48 92.60
CA GLU A 250 -80.80 -37.90 93.94
C GLU A 250 -82.15 -37.44 94.53
N THR A 251 -83.01 -36.85 93.70
CA THR A 251 -84.38 -36.44 94.07
C THR A 251 -85.24 -37.66 94.43
N GLU A 252 -85.22 -38.71 93.63
CA GLU A 252 -85.99 -39.93 93.86
C GLU A 252 -85.48 -40.71 95.09
N CYS A 253 -84.18 -40.70 95.36
CA CYS A 253 -83.60 -41.20 96.61
C CYS A 253 -84.11 -40.46 97.85
N VAL A 254 -84.33 -39.14 97.78
CA VAL A 254 -84.94 -38.37 98.87
C VAL A 254 -86.43 -38.74 99.02
N ARG A 255 -87.17 -38.86 97.91
CA ARG A 255 -88.57 -39.29 97.92
C ARG A 255 -88.76 -40.67 98.56
N LEU A 256 -87.89 -41.64 98.21
CA LEU A 256 -87.91 -42.98 98.77
C LEU A 256 -87.57 -43.02 100.26
N ARG A 257 -86.63 -42.19 100.73
CA ARG A 257 -86.36 -42.04 102.18
C ARG A 257 -87.55 -41.49 102.95
N GLU A 258 -88.30 -40.55 102.36
CA GLU A 258 -89.50 -40.01 102.99
C GLU A 258 -90.66 -41.01 102.99
N ALA A 259 -90.84 -41.78 101.91
CA ALA A 259 -91.81 -42.88 101.88
C ALA A 259 -91.48 -43.97 102.94
N LEU A 260 -90.20 -44.32 103.09
CA LEU A 260 -89.69 -45.19 104.17
C LEU A 260 -90.04 -44.63 105.56
N ARG A 261 -89.87 -43.30 105.77
CA ARG A 261 -90.19 -42.62 107.03
C ARG A 261 -91.68 -42.66 107.38
N LEU A 262 -92.55 -42.66 106.35
CA LEU A 262 -94.00 -42.67 106.49
C LEU A 262 -94.61 -44.10 106.53
N GLY A 263 -93.80 -45.14 106.34
CA GLY A 263 -94.18 -46.54 106.59
C GLY A 263 -94.77 -47.31 105.39
N ASP A 264 -94.67 -46.80 104.16
CA ASP A 264 -95.31 -47.40 102.97
C ASP A 264 -94.51 -48.57 102.35
N ALA A 265 -94.27 -49.61 103.16
CA ALA A 265 -93.34 -50.71 102.85
C ALA A 265 -93.61 -51.46 101.53
N GLY A 266 -94.86 -51.46 101.04
CA GLY A 266 -95.26 -52.21 99.84
C GLY A 266 -94.80 -51.57 98.53
N GLY A 267 -94.97 -50.26 98.39
CA GLY A 267 -94.57 -49.53 97.16
C GLY A 267 -93.06 -49.35 97.03
N ILE A 268 -92.37 -49.23 98.17
CA ILE A 268 -90.92 -48.94 98.23
C ILE A 268 -90.11 -50.04 97.54
N GLY A 269 -90.41 -51.33 97.75
CA GLY A 269 -89.61 -52.42 97.19
C GLY A 269 -89.52 -52.44 95.66
N GLN A 270 -90.64 -52.18 94.97
CA GLN A 270 -90.66 -52.10 93.50
C GLN A 270 -89.94 -50.86 92.98
N GLN A 271 -90.11 -49.72 93.66
CA GLN A 271 -89.47 -48.46 93.29
C GLN A 271 -87.95 -48.53 93.50
N LEU A 272 -87.48 -49.16 94.58
CA LEU A 272 -86.06 -49.36 94.88
C LEU A 272 -85.40 -50.31 93.88
N TYR A 273 -86.11 -51.33 93.39
CA TYR A 273 -85.62 -52.19 92.30
C TYR A 273 -85.49 -51.43 90.97
N ALA A 274 -86.49 -50.61 90.62
CA ALA A 274 -86.42 -49.74 89.44
C ALA A 274 -85.30 -48.68 89.56
N GLU A 275 -85.01 -48.21 90.77
CA GLU A 275 -83.90 -47.29 91.05
C GLU A 275 -82.53 -47.94 90.89
N ILE A 276 -82.38 -49.20 91.36
CA ILE A 276 -81.14 -49.98 91.20
C ILE A 276 -80.84 -50.22 89.72
N GLU A 277 -81.83 -50.59 88.91
CA GLU A 277 -81.61 -50.79 87.46
C GLU A 277 -81.37 -49.46 86.72
N ARG A 278 -82.03 -48.35 87.09
CA ARG A 278 -81.68 -47.01 86.56
C ARG A 278 -80.25 -46.62 86.90
N ARG A 279 -79.81 -46.85 88.14
CA ARG A 279 -78.42 -46.62 88.57
C ARG A 279 -77.43 -47.46 87.78
N ARG A 280 -77.72 -48.74 87.59
CA ARG A 280 -76.89 -49.66 86.80
C ARG A 280 -76.74 -49.21 85.35
N GLY A 281 -77.81 -48.68 84.75
CA GLY A 281 -77.78 -48.03 83.44
C GLY A 281 -76.85 -46.81 83.42
N ALA A 282 -76.97 -45.91 84.41
CA ALA A 282 -76.11 -44.73 84.53
C ALA A 282 -74.63 -45.09 84.78
N GLU A 283 -74.34 -46.10 85.60
CA GLU A 283 -72.98 -46.61 85.85
C GLU A 283 -72.36 -47.23 84.58
N HIS A 284 -73.15 -47.91 83.75
CA HIS A 284 -72.70 -48.38 82.44
C HIS A 284 -72.41 -47.24 81.45
N GLU A 285 -73.23 -46.18 81.43
CA GLU A 285 -73.02 -45.02 80.56
C GLU A 285 -71.77 -44.21 80.97
N LEU A 286 -71.55 -44.03 82.29
CA LEU A 286 -70.32 -43.46 82.85
C LEU A 286 -69.07 -44.28 82.46
N ALA A 287 -69.15 -45.62 82.54
CA ALA A 287 -68.05 -46.48 82.11
C ALA A 287 -67.77 -46.39 80.60
N ARG A 288 -68.81 -46.18 79.77
CA ARG A 288 -68.66 -45.92 78.33
C ARG A 288 -67.95 -44.60 78.07
N LEU A 289 -68.36 -43.53 78.77
CA LEU A 289 -67.74 -42.20 78.67
C LEU A 289 -66.27 -42.23 79.08
N ASP A 290 -65.92 -42.85 80.21
CA ASP A 290 -64.52 -42.97 80.65
C ASP A 290 -63.65 -43.75 79.64
N GLY A 291 -64.18 -44.82 79.05
CA GLY A 291 -63.51 -45.54 77.96
C GLY A 291 -63.27 -44.66 76.72
N TYR A 292 -64.23 -43.83 76.35
CA TYR A 292 -64.10 -42.91 75.21
C TYR A 292 -63.12 -41.76 75.49
N CYS A 293 -63.15 -41.17 76.70
CA CYS A 293 -62.17 -40.17 77.14
C CYS A 293 -60.73 -40.71 77.13
N ARG A 294 -60.53 -41.97 77.52
CA ARG A 294 -59.22 -42.64 77.39
C ARG A 294 -58.78 -42.79 75.93
N HIS A 295 -59.68 -43.20 75.04
CA HIS A 295 -59.38 -43.29 73.60
C HIS A 295 -59.00 -41.92 72.99
N LEU A 296 -59.75 -40.86 73.28
CA LEU A 296 -59.43 -39.51 72.80
C LEU A 296 -58.07 -39.01 73.30
N LYS A 297 -57.70 -39.34 74.54
CA LYS A 297 -56.39 -39.01 75.11
C LYS A 297 -55.25 -39.70 74.36
N ASP A 298 -55.44 -40.95 73.94
CA ASP A 298 -54.46 -41.70 73.14
C ASP A 298 -54.35 -41.14 71.71
N GLU A 299 -55.46 -40.76 71.07
CA GLU A 299 -55.43 -40.09 69.76
C GLU A 299 -54.75 -38.71 69.83
N LEU A 300 -55.03 -37.91 70.86
CA LEU A 300 -54.33 -36.64 71.10
C LEU A 300 -52.82 -36.85 71.29
N ALA A 301 -52.41 -37.89 72.00
CA ALA A 301 -51.00 -38.25 72.16
C ALA A 301 -50.35 -38.66 70.83
N LYS A 302 -51.06 -39.36 69.94
CA LYS A 302 -50.60 -39.66 68.57
C LYS A 302 -50.43 -38.38 67.74
N VAL A 303 -51.38 -37.46 67.79
CA VAL A 303 -51.30 -36.17 67.07
C VAL A 303 -50.12 -35.34 67.59
N MET A 304 -49.93 -35.24 68.91
CA MET A 304 -48.82 -34.48 69.50
C MET A 304 -47.43 -35.11 69.32
N SER A 305 -47.35 -36.41 69.00
CA SER A 305 -46.09 -37.12 68.74
C SER A 305 -45.72 -37.22 67.26
N GLN A 306 -46.57 -36.74 66.34
CA GLN A 306 -46.18 -36.58 64.95
C GLN A 306 -45.07 -35.52 64.81
N PRO A 307 -44.00 -35.78 64.05
CA PRO A 307 -42.93 -34.80 63.87
C PRO A 307 -43.47 -33.55 63.17
N ARG A 308 -43.22 -32.37 63.76
CA ARG A 308 -43.55 -31.10 63.12
C ARG A 308 -42.85 -31.05 61.75
N PRO A 309 -43.54 -30.65 60.66
CA PRO A 309 -42.87 -30.46 59.38
C PRO A 309 -41.74 -29.44 59.54
N TYR A 310 -40.54 -29.83 59.11
CA TYR A 310 -39.29 -29.11 59.36
C TYR A 310 -39.42 -27.62 59.01
N SER A 311 -39.00 -26.76 59.94
CA SER A 311 -38.88 -25.33 59.70
C SER A 311 -37.82 -25.06 58.62
N LEU A 312 -38.24 -24.41 57.51
CA LEU A 312 -37.42 -24.04 56.35
C LEU A 312 -36.33 -22.97 56.64
N THR A 313 -35.87 -22.86 57.89
CA THR A 313 -34.88 -21.87 58.35
C THR A 313 -33.50 -22.47 58.66
N GLU A 314 -33.33 -23.79 58.63
CA GLU A 314 -32.01 -24.43 58.75
C GLU A 314 -31.54 -24.98 57.39
N PRO A 315 -30.36 -24.57 56.88
CA PRO A 315 -29.76 -25.23 55.74
C PRO A 315 -29.29 -26.65 56.13
N PRO A 316 -29.27 -27.61 55.19
CA PRO A 316 -28.82 -28.97 55.50
C PRO A 316 -27.36 -28.97 56.02
N PRO A 317 -26.99 -29.95 56.88
CA PRO A 317 -25.63 -30.06 57.37
C PRO A 317 -24.64 -30.15 56.22
N ASN A 318 -23.61 -29.31 56.26
CA ASN A 318 -22.61 -29.23 55.21
C ASN A 318 -21.70 -30.47 55.31
N ASP A 319 -22.03 -31.53 54.57
CA ASP A 319 -21.36 -32.83 54.63
C ASP A 319 -19.97 -32.75 53.97
N ARG A 320 -19.03 -32.15 54.71
CA ARG A 320 -17.60 -32.09 54.36
C ARG A 320 -16.97 -33.48 54.51
N ARG A 321 -17.18 -34.34 53.50
CA ARG A 321 -16.35 -35.54 53.29
C ARG A 321 -15.91 -35.69 51.83
N ARG A 322 -14.69 -35.21 51.59
CA ARG A 322 -13.72 -35.58 50.53
C ARG A 322 -14.21 -35.53 49.08
#